data_AF-X7Z9U4-F1
#
_entry.id   AF-X7Z9U4-F1
#
_cell.length_a   1.000
_cell.length_b   1.000
_cell.length_c   1.000
_cell.angle_alpha   90.00
_cell.angle_beta   90.00
_cell.angle_gamma   90.00
#
_symmetry.space_group_name_H-M   'P 1'
#
loop_
_entity.id
_entity.type
_entity.pdbx_description
1 polymer ?
#
loop_
_entity_poly.entity_id
_entity_poly.type
_entity_poly.pdbx_seq_one_letter_code
_entity_poly.pdbx_strand_id
1 'polypeptide(L)'
;MSRTVRDTAALLDAVRGPGIGDTVIAPPPSRPYIDEVGAEPGRLRIGLLDHHPRGSAVAPECTAAARSAAALLESLGHAVEHAWPTALSDETLSLNPWMGDFVLPSTRLFWDAAECGAVGRG
;
A
#
# COMPACT_ATOMS: atom_id res chain seq x y z
N MET A 1 18.81 -3.81 -0.31
CA MET A 1 18.41 -2.74 -1.24
C MET A 1 18.77 -3.18 -2.66
N SER A 2 17.84 -3.07 -3.59
CA SER A 2 17.96 -3.44 -5.01
C SER A 2 17.88 -2.20 -5.89
N ARG A 3 18.21 -2.34 -7.19
CA ARG A 3 18.12 -1.23 -8.17
C ARG A 3 17.02 -1.44 -9.21
N THR A 4 16.37 -2.60 -9.21
CA THR A 4 15.30 -2.93 -10.15
C THR A 4 14.15 -3.63 -9.42
N VAL A 5 12.93 -3.51 -9.96
CA VAL A 5 11.75 -4.19 -9.41
C VAL A 5 11.89 -5.72 -9.51
N ARG A 6 12.50 -6.23 -10.58
CA ARG A 6 12.76 -7.66 -10.78
C ARG A 6 13.65 -8.24 -9.68
N ASP A 7 14.71 -7.52 -9.29
CA ASP A 7 15.61 -7.95 -8.20
C ASP A 7 14.87 -7.96 -6.86
N THR A 8 14.01 -6.97 -6.60
CA THR A 8 13.18 -6.93 -5.39
C THR A 8 12.24 -8.14 -5.33
N ALA A 9 11.58 -8.48 -6.44
CA ALA A 9 10.68 -9.62 -6.52
C ALA A 9 11.41 -10.94 -6.22
N ALA A 10 12.58 -11.15 -6.82
CA ALA A 10 13.41 -12.33 -6.54
C ALA A 10 13.86 -12.41 -5.07
N LEU A 11 14.23 -11.28 -4.46
CA LEU A 11 14.56 -11.22 -3.04
C LEU A 11 13.35 -11.54 -2.16
N LEU A 12 12.16 -11.02 -2.48
CA LEU A 12 10.93 -11.34 -1.74
C LEU A 12 10.58 -12.82 -1.83
N ASP A 13 10.75 -13.45 -2.99
CA ASP A 13 10.54 -14.91 -3.14
C ASP A 13 11.51 -15.73 -2.29
N ALA A 14 12.75 -15.25 -2.13
CA ALA A 14 13.76 -15.93 -1.32
C ALA A 14 13.54 -15.79 0.20
N VAL A 15 12.94 -14.69 0.66
CA VAL A 15 12.82 -14.37 2.10
C VAL A 15 11.39 -14.40 2.66
N ARG A 16 10.37 -14.60 1.83
CA ARG A 16 8.96 -14.65 2.28
C ARG A 16 8.70 -15.82 3.23
N GLY A 17 7.76 -15.62 4.13
CA GLY A 17 7.28 -16.62 5.10
C GLY A 17 7.52 -16.19 6.54
N PRO A 18 6.77 -16.74 7.50
CA PRO A 18 6.94 -16.40 8.90
C PRO A 18 8.25 -16.98 9.46
N GLY A 19 8.96 -16.18 10.23
CA GLY A 19 10.07 -16.59 11.09
C GLY A 19 9.61 -17.12 12.44
N ILE A 20 10.52 -17.75 13.16
CA ILE A 20 10.26 -18.20 14.54
C ILE A 20 10.11 -16.97 15.43
N GLY A 21 8.95 -16.87 16.10
CA GLY A 21 8.63 -15.76 17.01
C GLY A 21 7.78 -14.65 16.38
N ASP A 22 7.44 -14.74 15.09
CA ASP A 22 6.58 -13.75 14.43
C ASP A 22 5.16 -13.78 15.01
N THR A 23 4.68 -12.61 15.46
CA THR A 23 3.31 -12.45 16.01
C THR A 23 2.32 -11.94 14.99
N VAL A 24 2.79 -11.38 13.86
CA VAL A 24 1.98 -10.85 12.77
C VAL A 24 2.46 -11.45 11.47
N ILE A 25 1.58 -12.16 10.79
CA ILE A 25 1.90 -12.95 9.60
C ILE A 25 1.09 -12.40 8.42
N ALA A 26 1.78 -12.01 7.35
CA ALA A 26 1.12 -11.61 6.11
C ALA A 26 0.55 -12.83 5.38
N PRO A 27 -0.60 -12.69 4.67
CA PRO A 27 -1.10 -13.75 3.81
C PRO A 27 -0.05 -14.17 2.77
N PRO A 28 0.08 -15.47 2.46
CA PRO A 28 1.00 -15.92 1.42
C PRO A 28 0.54 -15.38 0.05
N PRO A 29 1.45 -14.93 -0.82
CA PRO A 29 1.08 -14.58 -2.20
C PRO A 29 0.57 -15.82 -2.96
N SER A 30 -0.31 -15.57 -3.92
CA SER A 30 -0.95 -16.59 -4.77
C SER A 30 0.04 -17.30 -5.71
N ARG A 31 1.09 -16.60 -6.12
CA ARG A 31 2.20 -17.09 -6.94
C ARG A 31 3.51 -16.36 -6.56
N PRO A 32 4.68 -16.84 -7.01
CA PRO A 32 5.94 -16.13 -6.80
C PRO A 32 5.88 -14.67 -7.27
N TYR A 33 6.49 -13.74 -6.53
CA TYR A 33 6.53 -12.33 -6.88
C TYR A 33 7.21 -12.09 -8.23
N ILE A 34 8.20 -12.91 -8.58
CA ILE A 34 8.88 -12.79 -9.88
C ILE A 34 7.92 -13.02 -11.06
N ASP A 35 6.87 -13.81 -10.86
CA ASP A 35 5.85 -14.11 -11.89
C ASP A 35 4.78 -13.00 -11.98
N GLU A 36 4.71 -12.10 -10.99
CA GLU A 36 3.90 -10.88 -11.06
C GLU A 36 4.58 -9.78 -11.89
N VAL A 37 5.91 -9.82 -12.00
CA VAL A 37 6.66 -8.79 -12.75
C VAL A 37 6.38 -8.92 -14.25
N GLY A 38 5.67 -7.94 -14.79
CA GLY A 38 5.28 -7.92 -16.20
C GLY A 38 3.98 -8.65 -16.50
N ALA A 39 3.32 -9.25 -15.50
CA ALA A 39 1.94 -9.69 -15.66
C ALA A 39 1.01 -8.48 -15.79
N GLU A 40 -0.04 -8.61 -16.59
CA GLU A 40 -1.01 -7.55 -16.80
C GLU A 40 -1.90 -7.38 -15.55
N PRO A 41 -1.83 -6.25 -14.83
CA PRO A 41 -2.65 -6.03 -13.63
C PRO A 41 -4.10 -5.65 -13.99
N GLY A 42 -4.37 -5.36 -15.27
CA GLY A 42 -5.64 -4.80 -15.72
C GLY A 42 -5.81 -3.35 -15.27
N ARG A 43 -7.06 -2.88 -15.26
CA ARG A 43 -7.37 -1.49 -14.94
C ARG A 43 -7.56 -1.28 -13.44
N LEU A 44 -6.57 -0.64 -12.81
CA LEU A 44 -6.59 -0.30 -11.39
C LEU A 44 -7.25 1.07 -11.12
N ARG A 45 -7.74 1.23 -9.89
CA ARG A 45 -8.15 2.51 -9.29
C ARG A 45 -7.06 2.94 -8.31
N ILE A 46 -6.51 4.13 -8.50
CA ILE A 46 -5.31 4.59 -7.82
C ILE A 46 -5.59 5.95 -7.17
N GLY A 47 -5.37 6.04 -5.86
CA GLY A 47 -5.44 7.28 -5.10
C GLY A 47 -4.11 8.04 -5.13
N LEU A 48 -4.13 9.31 -5.55
CA LEU A 48 -2.99 10.22 -5.50
C LEU A 48 -3.04 11.10 -4.25
N LEU A 49 -2.06 10.94 -3.38
CA LEU A 49 -1.76 11.84 -2.25
C LEU A 49 -0.44 12.57 -2.53
N ASP A 50 -0.54 13.86 -2.82
CA ASP A 50 0.59 14.69 -3.28
C ASP A 50 0.95 15.83 -2.30
N HIS A 51 0.35 15.80 -1.12
CA HIS A 51 0.57 16.72 0.00
C HIS A 51 0.62 15.92 1.31
N HIS A 52 1.07 16.56 2.40
CA HIS A 52 1.05 15.91 3.70
C HIS A 52 -0.38 15.87 4.24
N PRO A 53 -0.94 14.69 4.58
CA PRO A 53 -2.35 14.55 4.96
C PRO A 53 -2.71 15.24 6.28
N ARG A 54 -1.71 15.63 7.09
CA ARG A 54 -1.84 16.41 8.34
C ARG A 54 -1.23 17.82 8.25
N GLY A 55 -1.02 18.35 7.04
CA GLY A 55 -0.66 19.75 6.82
C GLY A 55 0.82 20.16 6.93
N SER A 56 1.75 19.25 7.22
CA SER A 56 3.19 19.55 7.16
C SER A 56 3.66 19.85 5.73
N ALA A 57 4.78 20.58 5.60
CA ALA A 57 5.31 20.94 4.30
C ALA A 57 5.89 19.70 3.58
N VAL A 58 5.59 19.60 2.28
CA VAL A 58 6.22 18.67 1.34
C VAL A 58 7.02 19.49 0.34
N ALA A 59 8.23 19.04 0.01
CA ALA A 59 9.06 19.73 -0.96
C ALA A 59 8.36 19.72 -2.34
N PRO A 60 8.30 20.86 -3.08
CA PRO A 60 7.57 20.95 -4.35
C PRO A 60 8.00 19.90 -5.39
N GLU A 61 9.28 19.53 -5.39
CA GLU A 61 9.85 18.49 -6.25
C GLU A 61 9.26 17.10 -5.98
N CYS A 62 8.94 16.77 -4.72
CA CYS A 62 8.31 15.50 -4.36
C CYS A 62 6.86 15.46 -4.84
N THR A 63 6.11 16.56 -4.64
CA THR A 63 4.75 16.71 -5.17
C THR A 63 4.72 16.60 -6.69
N ALA A 64 5.67 17.26 -7.38
CA ALA A 64 5.77 17.20 -8.83
C ALA A 64 6.10 15.78 -9.33
N ALA A 65 7.00 15.07 -8.66
CA ALA A 65 7.35 13.69 -8.98
C ALA A 65 6.14 12.73 -8.82
N ALA A 66 5.39 12.86 -7.72
CA ALA A 66 4.18 12.07 -7.48
C ALA A 66 3.13 12.30 -8.58
N ARG A 67 2.90 13.56 -8.96
CA ARG A 67 1.97 13.92 -10.07
C ARG A 67 2.44 13.38 -11.42
N SER A 68 3.74 13.39 -11.67
CA SER A 68 4.31 12.84 -12.91
C SER A 68 4.11 11.32 -12.99
N ALA A 69 4.29 10.61 -11.88
CA ALA A 69 3.99 9.18 -11.79
C ALA A 69 2.49 8.90 -11.99
N ALA A 70 1.60 9.71 -11.40
CA ALA A 70 0.17 9.62 -11.62
C ALA A 70 -0.21 9.76 -13.09
N ALA A 71 0.30 10.80 -13.78
CA ALA A 71 0.04 11.00 -15.20
C ALA A 71 0.54 9.82 -16.06
N LEU A 72 1.68 9.23 -15.71
CA LEU A 72 2.17 8.02 -16.38
C LEU A 72 1.20 6.85 -16.17
N LEU A 73 0.69 6.64 -14.96
CA LEU A 73 -0.29 5.58 -14.66
C LEU A 73 -1.62 5.79 -15.40
N GLU A 74 -2.09 7.03 -15.51
CA GLU A 74 -3.26 7.37 -16.34
C GLU A 74 -3.01 7.03 -17.82
N SER A 75 -1.83 7.36 -18.34
CA SER A 75 -1.46 7.06 -19.73
C SER A 75 -1.39 5.56 -20.03
N LEU A 76 -1.14 4.73 -19.01
CA LEU A 76 -1.16 3.27 -19.08
C LEU A 76 -2.60 2.71 -18.97
N GLY A 77 -3.62 3.55 -18.80
CA GLY A 77 -5.03 3.17 -18.82
C GLY A 77 -5.68 3.02 -17.44
N HIS A 78 -4.96 3.33 -16.35
CA HIS A 78 -5.49 3.28 -14.99
C HIS A 78 -6.41 4.47 -14.68
N ALA A 79 -7.27 4.33 -13.68
CA ALA A 79 -8.05 5.43 -13.12
C ALA A 79 -7.28 6.04 -11.95
N VAL A 80 -6.85 7.30 -12.07
CA VAL A 80 -6.20 8.02 -10.98
C VAL A 80 -7.12 9.13 -10.47
N GLU A 81 -7.28 9.21 -9.15
CA GLU A 81 -8.09 10.24 -8.49
C GLU A 81 -7.35 10.78 -7.26
N HIS A 82 -7.56 12.06 -6.92
CA HIS A 82 -7.08 12.60 -5.65
C HIS A 82 -7.89 12.00 -4.50
N ALA A 83 -7.40 10.89 -3.96
CA ALA A 83 -8.04 10.15 -2.87
C ALA A 83 -6.99 9.49 -1.99
N TRP A 84 -7.26 9.45 -0.69
CA TRP A 84 -6.45 8.75 0.29
C TRP A 84 -7.33 8.26 1.45
N PRO A 85 -6.91 7.23 2.19
CA PRO A 85 -7.62 6.82 3.40
C PRO A 85 -7.66 7.96 4.42
N THR A 86 -8.86 8.31 4.91
CA THR A 86 -9.06 9.39 5.90
C THR A 86 -8.29 9.16 7.20
N ALA A 87 -8.01 7.90 7.54
CA ALA A 87 -7.15 7.52 8.66
C ALA A 87 -5.75 8.17 8.60
N LEU A 88 -5.22 8.50 7.41
CA LEU A 88 -3.93 9.18 7.29
C LEU A 88 -3.95 10.65 7.73
N SER A 89 -5.14 11.25 7.76
CA SER A 89 -5.36 12.63 8.23
C SER A 89 -5.75 12.68 9.71
N ASP A 90 -5.94 11.54 10.36
CA ASP A 90 -6.34 11.44 11.76
C ASP A 90 -5.14 11.69 12.70
N GLU A 91 -5.21 12.77 13.48
CA GLU A 91 -4.16 13.12 14.45
C GLU A 91 -4.17 12.19 15.69
N THR A 92 -5.28 11.48 15.92
CA THR A 92 -5.40 10.53 17.04
C THR A 92 -4.73 9.20 16.76
N LEU A 93 -4.50 8.87 15.49
CA LEU A 93 -3.62 7.78 15.04
C LEU A 93 -2.15 8.18 15.15
N SER A 94 -1.76 8.81 16.26
CA SER A 94 -0.37 8.84 16.66
C SER A 94 0.01 7.40 17.04
N LEU A 95 1.00 6.79 16.37
CA LEU A 95 1.60 5.55 16.87
C LEU A 95 2.06 5.81 18.30
N ASN A 96 1.32 5.26 19.27
CA ASN A 96 1.56 5.48 20.68
C ASN A 96 3.01 5.07 20.98
N PRO A 97 3.73 5.75 21.90
CA PRO A 97 5.13 5.43 22.23
C PRO A 97 5.38 4.02 22.79
N TRP A 98 4.32 3.22 22.95
CA TRP A 98 4.26 1.94 23.65
C TRP A 98 3.70 0.84 22.74
N MET A 99 4.20 0.71 21.51
CA MET A 99 3.94 -0.45 20.65
C MET A 99 4.64 -1.71 21.24
N GLY A 100 4.21 -2.07 22.45
CA GLY A 100 4.62 -3.21 23.24
C GLY A 100 3.45 -3.94 23.90
N ASP A 101 2.22 -3.39 23.93
CA ASP A 101 1.22 -3.90 24.89
C ASP A 101 -0.08 -4.50 24.37
N PHE A 102 -0.43 -4.53 23.08
CA PHE A 102 -1.66 -5.25 22.71
C PHE A 102 -1.78 -5.62 21.23
N VAL A 103 -1.23 -6.77 20.86
CA VAL A 103 -1.37 -7.41 19.54
C VAL A 103 -2.81 -7.85 19.21
N LEU A 104 -3.84 -7.68 20.05
CA LEU A 104 -5.14 -8.35 19.83
C LEU A 104 -6.35 -7.48 20.26
N PRO A 105 -6.82 -6.53 19.42
CA PRO A 105 -8.02 -6.84 18.63
C PRO A 105 -8.08 -6.17 17.23
N SER A 106 -7.05 -5.41 16.85
CA SER A 106 -7.09 -4.48 15.71
C SER A 106 -6.95 -5.13 14.33
N THR A 107 -6.55 -6.39 14.26
CA THR A 107 -6.43 -7.15 13.00
C THR A 107 -7.77 -7.30 12.25
N ARG A 108 -8.90 -7.04 12.92
CA ARG A 108 -10.22 -7.02 12.27
C ARG A 108 -10.42 -5.80 11.37
N LEU A 109 -9.88 -4.63 11.74
CA LEU A 109 -10.04 -3.39 10.96
C LEU A 109 -9.17 -3.37 9.69
N PHE A 110 -8.00 -4.03 9.73
CA PHE A 110 -7.13 -4.09 8.56
C PHE A 110 -7.68 -5.02 7.46
N TRP A 111 -8.52 -6.00 7.81
CA TRP A 111 -9.14 -6.92 6.84
C TRP A 111 -10.49 -6.41 6.31
N ASP A 112 -11.30 -5.68 7.09
CA ASP A 112 -12.59 -5.14 6.61
C ASP A 112 -12.44 -4.16 5.44
N ALA A 113 -11.30 -3.47 5.30
CA ALA A 113 -11.05 -2.61 4.14
C ALA A 113 -10.81 -3.40 2.84
N ALA A 114 -10.41 -4.67 2.92
CA ALA A 114 -10.32 -5.57 1.77
C ALA A 114 -11.71 -6.08 1.31
N GLU A 115 -12.77 -5.87 2.11
CA GLU A 115 -14.17 -6.13 1.72
C GLU A 115 -14.84 -4.96 0.99
N CYS A 116 -14.14 -3.87 0.67
CA CYS A 116 -14.64 -2.84 -0.25
C CYS A 116 -14.78 -3.33 -1.72
N GLY A 117 -14.61 -4.62 -1.97
CA GLY A 117 -15.04 -5.33 -3.17
C GLY A 117 -16.25 -6.22 -2.90
N ALA A 118 -17.45 -5.66 -3.07
CA ALA A 118 -18.75 -6.29 -3.39
C ALA A 118 -19.89 -6.16 -2.35
N VAL A 119 -21.06 -5.79 -2.90
CA VAL A 119 -22.44 -5.71 -2.34
C VAL A 119 -22.89 -4.28 -2.03
N GLY A 120 -23.91 -3.69 -2.67
CA GLY A 120 -24.86 -4.12 -3.69
C GLY A 120 -25.63 -2.89 -4.19
N ARG A 121 -25.92 -2.79 -5.48
CA ARG A 121 -27.27 -3.02 -6.04
C ARG A 121 -28.40 -2.32 -5.28
N GLY A 122 -28.85 -1.21 -5.85
CA GLY A 122 -30.11 -0.52 -5.65
C GLY A 122 -30.27 0.49 -6.77
#